data_AF-A0A3B9JE00-F1
#
_entry.id   AF-A0A3B9JE00-F1
#
_cell.length_a   1.000
_cell.length_b   1.000
_cell.length_c   1.000
_cell.angle_alpha   90.00
_cell.angle_beta   90.00
_cell.angle_gamma   90.00
#
_symmetry.space_group_name_H-M   'P 1'
#
loop_
_entity.id
_entity.type
_entity.pdbx_description
1 polymer ?
#
loop_
_entity_poly.entity_id
_entity_poly.type
_entity_poly.pdbx_seq_one_letter_code
_entity_poly.pdbx_strand_id
1 'polypeptide(L)'
;AFVAFIGLGNATAILVGNLIGKGDKEEAVRYAGRSLGLQIVAGVVIGLLVYLFADGIFSLYKVSPGVIESARSLLLIMAAAIWLRAANMVMIVGILRAGGDTRFSLALDGMVIWVVGVP
;
A
#
# COMPACT_ATOMS: atom_id res chain seq x y z
N ALA A 1 6.21 7.85 -4.55
CA ALA A 1 5.34 6.66 -4.55
C ALA A 1 4.28 6.71 -3.45
N PHE A 2 4.67 6.85 -2.17
CA PHE A 2 3.74 6.67 -1.05
C PHE A 2 2.56 7.65 -1.00
N VAL A 3 2.77 8.89 -1.41
CA VAL A 3 1.72 9.94 -1.47
C VAL A 3 0.55 9.53 -2.39
N ALA A 4 0.82 8.85 -3.50
CA ALA A 4 -0.22 8.43 -4.44
C ALA A 4 -1.14 7.35 -3.84
N PHE A 5 -0.56 6.35 -3.16
CA PHE A 5 -1.34 5.32 -2.47
C PHE A 5 -2.14 5.91 -1.30
N ILE A 6 -1.57 6.89 -0.60
CA ILE A 6 -2.28 7.63 0.45
C ILE A 6 -3.46 8.41 -0.11
N GLY A 7 -3.25 9.14 -1.21
CA GLY A 7 -4.32 9.87 -1.88
C GLY A 7 -5.46 8.95 -2.33
N LEU A 8 -5.12 7.83 -2.97
CA LEU A 8 -6.10 6.81 -3.37
C LEU A 8 -6.84 6.21 -2.18
N GLY A 9 -6.13 5.82 -1.12
CA GLY A 9 -6.74 5.26 0.09
C GLY A 9 -7.72 6.23 0.75
N ASN A 10 -7.36 7.51 0.85
CA ASN A 10 -8.25 8.54 1.40
C ASN A 10 -9.45 8.80 0.51
N ALA A 11 -9.28 8.81 -0.82
CA ALA A 11 -10.39 8.93 -1.76
C ALA A 11 -11.36 7.75 -1.64
N THR A 12 -10.84 6.52 -1.51
CA THR A 12 -11.64 5.32 -1.22
C THR A 12 -12.40 5.48 0.09
N ALA A 13 -11.75 5.98 1.15
CA ALA A 13 -12.40 6.20 2.44
C ALA A 13 -13.60 7.15 2.35
N ILE A 14 -13.44 8.27 1.64
CA ILE A 14 -14.52 9.25 1.46
C ILE A 14 -15.68 8.62 0.67
N LEU A 15 -15.37 7.90 -0.41
CA LEU A 15 -16.37 7.34 -1.31
C LEU A 15 -17.16 6.18 -0.65
N VAL A 16 -16.45 5.25 -0.03
CA VAL A 16 -17.04 4.12 0.71
C VAL A 16 -17.83 4.63 1.92
N GLY A 17 -17.28 5.57 2.68
CA GLY A 17 -17.97 6.17 3.83
C GLY A 17 -19.26 6.89 3.43
N ASN A 18 -19.25 7.61 2.30
CA ASN A 18 -20.45 8.28 1.79
C ASN A 18 -21.56 7.30 1.39
N LEU A 19 -21.21 6.21 0.69
CA LEU A 19 -22.16 5.18 0.25
C LEU A 19 -22.76 4.44 1.45
N ILE A 20 -21.94 4.09 2.45
CA ILE A 20 -22.41 3.47 3.68
C ILE A 20 -23.35 4.42 4.44
N GLY A 21 -23.01 5.71 4.53
CA GLY A 21 -23.86 6.73 5.15
C GLY A 21 -25.21 6.95 4.44
N LYS A 22 -25.28 6.67 3.13
CA LYS A 22 -26.52 6.68 2.33
C LYS A 22 -27.34 5.38 2.45
N GLY A 23 -26.82 4.36 3.13
CA GLY A 23 -27.45 3.03 3.21
C GLY A 23 -27.16 2.11 2.01
N ASP A 24 -26.37 2.55 1.04
CA ASP A 24 -26.05 1.81 -0.18
C ASP A 24 -24.80 0.92 0.02
N LYS A 25 -24.98 -0.15 0.78
CA LYS A 25 -23.90 -1.05 1.18
C LYS A 25 -23.35 -1.88 0.02
N GLU A 26 -24.20 -2.28 -0.92
CA GLU A 26 -23.77 -3.07 -2.08
C GLU A 26 -22.82 -2.27 -2.97
N GLU A 27 -23.17 -1.01 -3.23
CA GLU A 27 -22.32 -0.11 -4.01
C GLU A 27 -21.01 0.19 -3.28
N ALA A 28 -21.06 0.36 -1.94
CA ALA A 28 -19.87 0.54 -1.12
C ALA A 28 -18.87 -0.62 -1.25
N VAL A 29 -19.35 -1.87 -1.19
CA VAL A 29 -18.52 -3.07 -1.37
C VAL A 29 -17.94 -3.12 -2.79
N ARG A 30 -18.74 -2.77 -3.81
CA ARG A 30 -18.27 -2.73 -5.21
C ARG A 30 -17.13 -1.75 -5.41
N TYR A 31 -17.25 -0.53 -4.88
CA TYR A 31 -16.19 0.48 -4.99
C TYR A 31 -14.97 0.17 -4.12
N ALA A 32 -15.16 -0.46 -2.96
CA ALA A 32 -14.07 -0.97 -2.14
C ALA A 32 -13.23 -2.01 -2.91
N GLY A 33 -13.88 -3.00 -3.54
CA GLY A 33 -13.21 -4.02 -4.35
C GLY A 33 -12.49 -3.43 -5.57
N ARG A 34 -13.12 -2.48 -6.28
CA ARG A 34 -12.47 -1.77 -7.41
C ARG A 34 -11.25 -0.98 -6.96
N SER A 35 -11.36 -0.28 -5.82
CA SER A 35 -10.25 0.49 -5.25
C SER A 35 -9.08 -0.42 -4.84
N LEU A 36 -9.38 -1.59 -4.27
CA LEU A 36 -8.39 -2.61 -3.93
C LEU A 36 -7.66 -3.11 -5.18
N GLY A 37 -8.40 -3.51 -6.22
CA GLY A 37 -7.82 -3.95 -7.49
C GLY A 37 -6.92 -2.88 -8.11
N LEU A 38 -7.37 -1.62 -8.11
CA LEU A 38 -6.60 -0.50 -8.65
C LEU A 38 -5.31 -0.24 -7.86
N GLN A 39 -5.35 -0.31 -6.52
CA GLN A 39 -4.15 -0.19 -5.68
C GLN A 39 -3.16 -1.33 -5.89
N ILE A 40 -3.63 -2.57 -6.04
CA ILE A 40 -2.76 -3.73 -6.34
C ILE A 40 -2.06 -3.53 -7.68
N VAL A 41 -2.82 -3.23 -8.74
CA VAL A 41 -2.26 -3.01 -10.08
C VAL A 41 -1.28 -1.84 -10.08
N ALA A 42 -1.64 -0.71 -9.47
CA ALA A 42 -0.75 0.44 -9.33
C ALA A 42 0.51 0.10 -8.54
N GLY A 43 0.38 -0.72 -7.49
CA GLY A 43 1.49 -1.20 -6.68
C GLY A 43 2.48 -2.07 -7.46
N VAL A 44 1.98 -3.01 -8.26
CA VAL A 44 2.81 -3.85 -9.13
C VAL A 44 3.52 -3.00 -10.19
N VAL A 45 2.79 -2.10 -10.86
CA VAL A 45 3.37 -1.23 -11.89
C VAL A 45 4.45 -0.34 -11.29
N ILE A 46 4.20 0.28 -10.14
CA ILE A 46 5.20 1.14 -9.47
C ILE A 46 6.40 0.31 -9.00
N GLY A 47 6.19 -0.88 -8.46
CA GLY A 47 7.28 -1.79 -8.08
C GLY A 47 8.17 -2.15 -9.27
N LEU A 48 7.57 -2.51 -10.40
CA LEU A 48 8.30 -2.82 -11.62
C LEU A 48 9.09 -1.62 -12.15
N LEU A 49 8.48 -0.44 -12.18
CA LEU A 49 9.17 0.79 -12.61
C LEU A 49 10.36 1.11 -11.70
N VAL A 50 10.18 1.03 -10.38
CA VAL A 50 11.26 1.26 -9.42
C VAL A 50 12.42 0.30 -9.65
N TYR A 51 12.14 -0.99 -9.89
CA TYR A 51 13.18 -1.97 -10.16
C TYR A 51 13.88 -1.74 -11.51
N LEU A 52 13.14 -1.36 -12.55
CA LEU A 52 13.71 -1.11 -13.89
C LEU A 52 14.64 0.11 -13.91
N PHE A 53 14.30 1.18 -13.19
CA PHE A 53 15.12 2.38 -13.10
C PHE A 53 16.23 2.30 -12.03
N ALA A 54 16.31 1.18 -11.30
CA ALA A 54 17.27 0.98 -10.22
C ALA A 54 18.73 1.13 -10.67
N ASP A 55 19.10 0.46 -11.76
CA ASP A 55 20.48 0.44 -12.25
C ASP A 55 20.95 1.84 -12.67
N GLY A 56 20.03 2.66 -13.22
CA GLY A 56 20.29 4.06 -13.51
C GLY A 56 20.58 4.87 -12.24
N ILE A 57 19.81 4.64 -11.16
CA ILE A 57 20.04 5.30 -9.87
C ILE A 57 21.36 4.85 -9.25
N PHE A 58 21.66 3.55 -9.26
CA PHE A 58 22.90 3.01 -8.68
C PHE A 58 24.15 3.53 -9.40
N SER A 59 24.06 3.78 -10.71
CA SER A 59 25.18 4.36 -11.49
C SER A 59 25.61 5.76 -11.02
N LEU A 60 24.74 6.49 -10.31
CA LEU A 60 25.04 7.82 -9.78
C LEU A 60 25.89 7.74 -8.49
N TYR A 61 25.99 6.57 -7.86
CA TYR A 61 26.72 6.39 -6.61
C TYR A 61 28.10 5.78 -6.87
N LYS A 62 29.15 6.43 -6.37
CA LYS A 62 30.52 5.89 -6.36
C LYS A 62 30.71 5.01 -5.14
N VAL A 63 30.30 3.75 -5.23
CA VAL A 63 30.43 2.74 -4.18
C VAL A 63 31.04 1.45 -4.71
N SER A 64 31.49 0.57 -3.82
CA SER A 64 32.05 -0.72 -4.22
C SER A 64 30.98 -1.61 -4.89
N PRO A 65 31.38 -2.52 -5.82
CA PRO A 65 30.44 -3.42 -6.49
C PRO A 65 29.59 -4.26 -5.53
N GLY A 66 30.18 -4.72 -4.41
CA GLY A 66 29.45 -5.51 -3.40
C GLY A 66 28.32 -4.74 -2.70
N VAL A 67 28.45 -3.41 -2.56
CA VAL A 67 27.38 -2.56 -2.03
C VAL A 67 26.23 -2.44 -3.02
N ILE A 68 26.54 -2.32 -4.33
CA ILE A 68 25.52 -2.23 -5.39
C ILE A 68 24.72 -3.53 -5.46
N GLU A 69 25.39 -4.68 -5.39
CA GLU A 69 24.72 -5.98 -5.41
C GLU A 69 23.77 -6.16 -4.21
N SER A 70 24.24 -5.79 -3.01
CA SER A 70 23.41 -5.82 -1.80
C SER A 70 22.21 -4.87 -1.91
N ALA A 71 22.43 -3.65 -2.43
CA ALA A 71 21.37 -2.67 -2.64
C ALA A 71 20.34 -3.14 -3.67
N ARG A 72 20.77 -3.81 -4.75
CA ARG A 72 19.87 -4.39 -5.77
C ARG A 72 18.99 -5.47 -5.18
N SER A 73 19.56 -6.38 -4.39
CA SER A 73 18.81 -7.45 -3.71
C SER A 73 17.76 -6.89 -2.75
N LEU A 74 18.12 -5.88 -1.94
CA LEU A 74 17.19 -5.19 -1.06
C LEU A 74 16.07 -4.49 -1.85
N LEU A 75 16.43 -3.78 -2.91
CA LEU A 75 15.46 -3.06 -3.73
C LEU A 75 14.47 -4.01 -4.42
N LEU A 76 14.93 -5.18 -4.89
CA LEU A 76 14.06 -6.20 -5.47
C LEU A 76 13.00 -6.66 -4.46
N ILE A 77 13.40 -6.97 -3.23
CA ILE A 77 12.50 -7.39 -2.16
C ILE A 77 11.51 -6.27 -1.84
N MET A 78 11.99 -5.04 -1.69
CA MET A 78 11.14 -3.89 -1.40
C MET A 78 10.15 -3.62 -2.52
N ALA A 79 10.59 -3.64 -3.78
CA ALA A 79 9.76 -3.43 -4.96
C ALA A 79 8.67 -4.50 -5.09
N ALA A 80 9.04 -5.77 -4.86
CA ALA A 80 8.10 -6.88 -4.83
C ALA A 80 7.07 -6.77 -3.69
N ALA A 81 7.39 -6.09 -2.59
CA ALA A 81 6.48 -5.88 -1.47
C ALA A 81 5.54 -4.65 -1.62
N ILE A 82 5.75 -3.79 -2.63
CA ILE A 82 4.97 -2.53 -2.76
C ILE A 82 3.48 -2.80 -2.93
N TRP A 83 3.10 -3.76 -3.78
CA TRP A 83 1.68 -4.06 -4.03
C TRP A 83 0.96 -4.55 -2.78
N LEU A 84 1.63 -5.37 -1.96
CA LEU A 84 1.10 -5.87 -0.71
C LEU A 84 0.88 -4.72 0.28
N ARG A 85 1.81 -3.78 0.32
CA ARG A 85 1.70 -2.58 1.16
C ARG A 85 0.57 -1.65 0.70
N ALA A 86 0.40 -1.45 -0.60
CA ALA A 86 -0.68 -0.66 -1.19
C ALA A 86 -2.06 -1.30 -0.90
N ALA A 87 -2.18 -2.61 -1.03
CA ALA A 87 -3.39 -3.36 -0.70
C ALA A 87 -3.77 -3.24 0.78
N ASN A 88 -2.81 -3.45 1.70
CA ASN A 88 -3.04 -3.28 3.13
C ASN A 88 -3.51 -1.86 3.47
N MET A 89 -2.90 -0.86 2.85
CA MET A 89 -3.28 0.52 3.08
C MET A 89 -4.75 0.80 2.73
N VAL A 90 -5.20 0.39 1.54
CA VAL A 90 -6.59 0.64 1.13
C VAL A 90 -7.59 -0.20 1.92
N MET A 91 -7.24 -1.42 2.31
CA MET A 91 -8.12 -2.26 3.16
C MET A 91 -8.34 -1.61 4.53
N ILE A 92 -7.27 -1.23 5.22
CA ILE A 92 -7.37 -0.73 6.60
C ILE A 92 -7.88 0.71 6.62
N VAL A 93 -7.20 1.61 5.91
CA VAL A 93 -7.49 3.05 5.96
C VAL A 93 -8.67 3.40 5.05
N GLY A 94 -8.72 2.81 3.85
CA GLY A 94 -9.72 3.13 2.83
C GLY A 94 -11.07 2.46 3.04
N ILE A 95 -11.11 1.23 3.56
CA ILE A 95 -12.33 0.42 3.60
C ILE A 95 -12.81 0.21 5.04
N LEU A 96 -12.00 -0.43 5.89
CA LEU A 96 -12.41 -0.79 7.26
C LEU A 96 -12.70 0.44 8.13
N ARG A 97 -11.79 1.42 8.13
CA ARG A 97 -11.98 2.67 8.88
C ARG A 97 -13.19 3.46 8.40
N ALA A 98 -13.40 3.53 7.08
CA ALA A 98 -14.53 4.23 6.47
C ALA A 98 -15.88 3.56 6.75
N GLY A 99 -15.90 2.23 6.92
CA GLY A 99 -17.09 1.46 7.29
C GLY A 99 -17.49 1.56 8.75
N GLY A 100 -16.79 2.35 9.56
CA GLY A 100 -17.04 2.51 10.99
C GLY A 100 -16.34 1.48 11.86
N ASP A 101 -15.62 0.52 11.28
CA ASP A 101 -14.87 -0.50 12.02
C ASP A 101 -13.45 -0.02 12.40
N THR A 102 -13.41 1.17 12.99
CA THR A 102 -12.16 1.82 13.41
C THR A 102 -11.54 1.10 14.60
N ARG A 103 -12.36 0.47 15.46
CA ARG A 103 -11.86 -0.29 16.62
C ARG A 103 -11.10 -1.54 16.19
N PHE A 104 -11.63 -2.30 15.24
CA PHE A 104 -10.91 -3.43 14.66
C PHE A 104 -9.63 -2.96 13.96
N SER A 105 -9.72 -1.87 13.17
CA SER A 105 -8.56 -1.31 12.48
C SER A 105 -7.43 -0.92 13.46
N LEU A 106 -7.79 -0.29 14.58
CA LEU A 106 -6.84 0.06 15.65
C LEU A 106 -6.21 -1.17 16.30
N ALA A 107 -7.03 -2.17 16.61
CA ALA A 107 -6.54 -3.42 17.21
C ALA A 107 -5.59 -4.16 16.26
N LEU A 108 -5.94 -4.26 14.98
CA LEU A 108 -5.13 -4.91 13.95
C LEU A 108 -3.77 -4.22 13.77
N ASP A 109 -3.76 -2.91 13.52
CA ASP A 109 -2.51 -2.14 13.34
C ASP A 109 -1.66 -2.20 14.62
N GLY A 110 -2.28 -2.04 15.78
CA GLY A 110 -1.59 -2.06 17.07
C GLY A 110 -0.97 -3.43 17.39
N MET A 111 -1.71 -4.52 17.22
CA MET A 111 -1.21 -5.86 17.49
C MET A 111 -0.05 -6.23 16.57
N VAL A 112 -0.15 -5.94 15.27
CA VAL A 112 0.91 -6.25 14.31
C VAL A 112 2.20 -5.52 14.67
N ILE A 113 2.12 -4.23 15.03
CA ILE A 113 3.30 -3.45 15.44
C ILE A 113 3.94 -4.05 16.69
N TRP A 114 3.16 -4.30 17.76
CA TRP A 114 3.71 -4.71 19.05
C TRP A 114 4.12 -6.18 19.15
N VAL A 115 3.51 -7.07 18.36
CA VAL A 115 3.77 -8.52 18.42
C VAL A 115 4.76 -8.97 17.34
N VAL A 116 4.82 -8.25 16.21
CA VAL A 116 5.68 -8.64 15.07
C VAL A 116 6.76 -7.60 14.78
N GLY A 117 6.46 -6.31 14.90
CA GLY A 117 7.38 -5.25 14.50
C GLY A 117 8.40 -4.84 15.57
N VAL A 118 7.99 -4.85 16.85
CA VAL A 118 8.83 -4.44 17.99
C VAL A 118 9.72 -5.57 18.54
N PRO A 119 9.21 -6.81 18.74
CA PRO A 119 10.03 -7.92 19.24
C PRO A 119 11.12 -8.33 18.25
#